data_AF-A0A1Q6T2J4-F1
#
_entry.id   AF-A0A1Q6T2J4-F1
#
_cell.length_a   1.000
_cell.length_b   1.000
_cell.length_c   1.000
_cell.angle_alpha   90.00
_cell.angle_beta   90.00
_cell.angle_gamma   90.00
#
_symmetry.space_group_name_H-M   'P 1'
#
loop_
_entity.id
_entity.type
_entity.pdbx_description
1 polymer ?
#
loop_
_entity_poly.entity_id
_entity_poly.type
_entity_poly.pdbx_seq_one_letter_code
_entity_poly.pdbx_strand_id
1 'polypeptide(L)'
;MKKTKLKSAAAEMRSFSLWCVLKSSIKFILLFKRTFLLWCLANFAFLIVFRQIPNGWTNSLSILWLVAYYVFWCVFVRHIQQHPPYFSLIRIFNGLIPASKIMFINIIIYLVLVIAPYIPLFMGFREKYLEFFEQYMAVLQSHNSLPGKTLFYVLMLLLSPYTISRPYLAWLSSLIGKSRSIIDAYKKTQGNYWNFVFCAVVMSGLFALSYFIDVTYKTSSLIFVMSVLPIFFNVVFIDIYKVFYKRRKNIK
;
A
#
# COMPACT_ATOMS: atom_id res chain seq x y z
N MET A 1 25.22 41.32 -10.89
CA MET A 1 24.13 40.40 -11.33
C MET A 1 24.73 39.05 -11.71
N LYS A 2 23.99 37.94 -11.50
CA LYS A 2 24.31 36.52 -11.82
C LYS A 2 25.15 35.67 -10.82
N LYS A 3 24.83 35.70 -9.52
CA LYS A 3 25.20 34.60 -8.58
C LYS A 3 24.04 34.08 -7.71
N THR A 4 22.80 34.41 -8.05
CA THR A 4 21.60 34.17 -7.21
C THR A 4 20.53 33.27 -7.84
N LYS A 5 20.86 32.45 -8.86
CA LYS A 5 19.89 31.55 -9.53
C LYS A 5 20.38 30.12 -9.80
N LEU A 6 21.31 29.61 -8.99
CA LEU A 6 21.78 28.21 -9.08
C LEU A 6 21.63 27.42 -7.76
N LYS A 7 20.80 27.93 -6.84
CA LYS A 7 20.45 27.26 -5.57
C LYS A 7 18.96 26.87 -5.46
N SER A 8 18.17 26.94 -6.54
CA SER A 8 16.70 26.81 -6.46
C SER A 8 16.08 25.61 -7.19
N ALA A 9 16.83 24.58 -7.57
CA ALA A 9 16.24 23.42 -8.26
C ALA A 9 16.85 22.05 -7.92
N ALA A 10 17.78 21.96 -6.97
CA ALA A 10 17.99 20.70 -6.27
C ALA A 10 16.91 20.62 -5.20
N ALA A 11 15.72 20.13 -5.55
CA ALA A 11 14.80 19.62 -4.55
C ALA A 11 15.63 18.64 -3.72
N GLU A 12 15.95 19.02 -2.49
CA GLU A 12 16.71 18.23 -1.52
C GLU A 12 16.14 16.80 -1.59
N MET A 13 16.85 15.88 -2.25
CA MET A 13 16.33 14.54 -2.51
C MET A 13 16.30 13.84 -1.17
N ARG A 14 15.14 13.91 -0.51
CA ARG A 14 14.95 13.27 0.79
C ARG A 14 14.95 11.78 0.56
N SER A 15 15.72 11.05 1.35
CA SER A 15 15.63 9.60 1.41
C SER A 15 15.11 9.18 2.78
N PHE A 16 14.45 8.03 2.83
CA PHE A 16 14.10 7.40 4.10
C PHE A 16 14.84 6.06 4.22
N SER A 17 15.34 5.78 5.42
CA SER A 17 15.82 4.45 5.78
C SER A 17 14.68 3.72 6.50
N LEU A 18 14.36 2.50 6.06
CA LEU A 18 13.29 1.70 6.66
C LEU A 18 13.54 1.49 8.16
N TRP A 19 14.79 1.23 8.55
CA TRP A 19 15.16 1.05 9.96
C TRP A 19 14.82 2.28 10.83
N CYS A 20 15.14 3.48 10.33
CA CYS A 20 14.85 4.72 11.04
C CYS A 20 13.33 4.93 11.19
N VAL A 21 12.57 4.66 10.12
CA VAL A 21 11.11 4.75 10.13
C VAL A 21 10.51 3.74 11.09
N LEU A 22 10.91 2.47 11.03
CA LEU A 22 10.41 1.42 11.94
C LEU A 22 10.69 1.78 13.40
N LYS A 23 11.90 2.24 13.72
CA LYS A 23 12.26 2.68 15.08
C LYS A 23 11.38 3.85 15.54
N SER A 24 11.12 4.83 14.66
CA SER A 24 10.21 5.95 14.94
C SER A 24 8.78 5.46 15.18
N SER A 25 8.27 4.58 14.32
CA SER A 25 6.91 4.07 14.41
C SER A 25 6.71 3.21 15.66
N ILE A 26 7.68 2.37 16.03
CA ILE A 26 7.66 1.62 17.29
C ILE A 26 7.67 2.58 18.48
N LYS A 27 8.54 3.60 18.48
CA LYS A 27 8.56 4.61 19.56
C LYS A 27 7.21 5.32 19.70
N PHE A 28 6.59 5.68 18.58
CA PHE A 28 5.25 6.28 18.58
C PHE A 28 4.21 5.34 19.19
N ILE A 29 4.19 4.07 18.79
CA ILE A 29 3.25 3.07 19.33
C ILE A 29 3.47 2.85 20.82
N LEU A 30 4.71 2.81 21.27
CA LEU A 30 5.05 2.67 22.69
C LEU A 30 4.65 3.89 23.52
N LEU A 31 4.60 5.09 22.93
CA LEU A 31 4.09 6.30 23.58
C LEU A 31 2.56 6.33 23.63
N PHE A 32 1.89 5.84 22.59
CA PHE A 32 0.42 5.86 22.46
C PHE A 32 -0.21 4.46 22.52
N LYS A 33 0.28 3.59 23.42
CA LYS A 33 -0.12 2.17 23.51
C LYS A 33 -1.62 1.97 23.60
N ARG A 34 -2.29 2.72 24.48
CA ARG A 34 -3.74 2.61 24.70
C ARG A 34 -4.52 2.93 23.43
N THR A 35 -4.19 4.04 22.79
CA THR A 35 -4.82 4.47 21.53
C THR A 35 -4.57 3.45 20.42
N PHE A 36 -3.33 2.97 20.28
CA PHE A 36 -2.99 1.94 19.29
C PHE A 36 -3.80 0.65 19.50
N LEU A 37 -3.90 0.19 20.75
CA LEU A 37 -4.64 -1.03 21.09
C LEU A 37 -6.14 -0.89 20.78
N LEU A 38 -6.74 0.27 21.05
CA LEU A 38 -8.14 0.56 20.68
C LEU A 38 -8.35 0.48 19.16
N TRP A 39 -7.41 1.00 18.35
CA TRP A 39 -7.48 0.90 16.89
C TRP A 39 -7.31 -0.54 16.39
N CYS A 40 -6.44 -1.33 17.02
CA CYS A 40 -6.31 -2.76 16.72
C CYS A 40 -7.58 -3.54 17.09
N LEU A 41 -8.21 -3.24 18.24
CA LEU A 41 -9.49 -3.85 18.64
C LEU A 41 -10.62 -3.48 17.68
N ALA A 42 -10.69 -2.23 17.26
CA ALA A 42 -11.67 -1.80 16.27
C ALA A 42 -11.45 -2.52 14.93
N ASN A 43 -10.19 -2.61 14.46
CA ASN A 43 -9.85 -3.37 13.25
C ASN A 43 -10.21 -4.86 13.39
N PHE A 44 -9.94 -5.45 14.54
CA PHE A 44 -10.33 -6.83 14.85
C PHE A 44 -11.86 -7.04 14.76
N ALA A 45 -12.65 -6.10 15.30
CA ALA A 45 -14.10 -6.14 15.19
C ALA A 45 -14.55 -6.08 13.72
N PHE A 46 -13.95 -5.22 12.89
CA PHE A 46 -14.22 -5.20 11.45
C PHE A 46 -13.92 -6.55 10.77
N LEU A 47 -12.81 -7.20 11.13
CA LEU A 47 -12.45 -8.52 10.58
C LEU A 47 -13.43 -9.62 11.00
N ILE A 48 -13.91 -9.61 12.25
CA ILE A 48 -14.94 -10.55 12.72
C ILE A 48 -16.24 -10.35 11.94
N VAL A 49 -16.70 -9.10 11.81
CA VAL A 49 -17.92 -8.78 11.06
C VAL A 49 -17.78 -9.26 9.62
N PHE A 50 -16.63 -9.01 8.98
CA PHE A 50 -16.38 -9.48 7.61
C PHE A 50 -16.45 -11.00 7.50
N ARG A 51 -15.88 -11.73 8.47
CA ARG A 51 -15.90 -13.20 8.51
C ARG A 51 -17.30 -13.77 8.62
N GLN A 52 -18.25 -13.03 9.19
CA GLN A 52 -19.65 -13.46 9.32
C GLN A 52 -20.48 -13.20 8.06
N ILE A 53 -19.98 -12.43 7.09
CA ILE A 53 -20.70 -12.17 5.84
C ILE A 53 -20.70 -13.45 4.98
N PRO A 54 -21.87 -14.05 4.68
CA PRO A 54 -21.92 -15.28 3.90
C PRO A 54 -21.37 -15.02 2.49
N ASN A 55 -20.55 -15.94 1.98
CA ASN A 55 -19.84 -15.82 0.70
C ASN A 55 -18.79 -14.68 0.63
N GLY A 56 -18.51 -13.97 1.73
CA GLY A 56 -17.45 -12.95 1.81
C GLY A 56 -17.55 -11.91 0.70
N TRP A 57 -16.48 -11.74 -0.08
CA TRP A 57 -16.38 -10.71 -1.13
C TRP A 57 -17.43 -10.78 -2.24
N THR A 58 -18.06 -11.94 -2.49
CA THR A 58 -19.09 -12.07 -3.54
C THR A 58 -20.47 -11.61 -3.08
N ASN A 59 -20.64 -11.34 -1.79
CA ASN A 59 -21.86 -10.81 -1.23
C ASN A 59 -21.94 -9.30 -1.39
N SER A 60 -23.10 -8.80 -1.82
CA SER A 60 -23.37 -7.36 -1.93
C SER A 60 -23.24 -6.61 -0.61
N LEU A 61 -23.49 -7.26 0.54
CA LEU A 61 -23.28 -6.69 1.87
C LEU A 61 -21.82 -6.31 2.14
N SER A 62 -20.86 -6.94 1.46
CA SER A 62 -19.43 -6.60 1.57
C SER A 62 -19.13 -5.19 1.10
N ILE A 63 -20.00 -4.58 0.28
CA ILE A 63 -19.89 -3.18 -0.13
C ILE A 63 -20.12 -2.25 1.06
N LEU A 64 -21.13 -2.52 1.89
CA LEU A 64 -21.42 -1.72 3.10
C LEU A 64 -20.26 -1.81 4.10
N TRP A 65 -19.73 -3.03 4.28
CA TRP A 65 -18.55 -3.25 5.09
C TRP A 65 -17.34 -2.47 4.54
N LEU A 66 -17.11 -2.51 3.23
CA LEU A 66 -15.99 -1.81 2.58
C LEU A 66 -16.08 -0.29 2.77
N VAL A 67 -17.27 0.29 2.65
CA VAL A 67 -17.50 1.72 2.88
C VAL A 67 -17.21 2.09 4.34
N ALA A 68 -17.74 1.32 5.29
CA ALA A 68 -17.48 1.55 6.71
C ALA A 68 -15.98 1.42 7.05
N TYR A 69 -15.32 0.41 6.49
CA TYR A 69 -13.90 0.17 6.67
C TYR A 69 -13.04 1.28 6.04
N TYR A 70 -13.43 1.82 4.89
CA TYR A 70 -12.76 2.97 4.29
C TYR A 70 -12.87 4.23 5.18
N VAL A 71 -14.06 4.50 5.73
CA VAL A 71 -14.27 5.60 6.67
C VAL A 71 -13.41 5.41 7.92
N PHE A 72 -13.34 4.19 8.46
CA PHE A 72 -12.46 3.83 9.57
C PHE A 72 -11.00 4.23 9.30
N TRP A 73 -10.45 3.87 8.14
CA TRP A 73 -9.08 4.23 7.77
C TRP A 73 -8.88 5.75 7.62
N CYS A 74 -9.86 6.45 7.07
CA CYS A 74 -9.81 7.91 6.95
C CYS A 74 -9.73 8.59 8.32
N VAL A 75 -10.56 8.16 9.28
CA VAL A 75 -10.58 8.70 10.64
C VAL A 75 -9.29 8.33 11.37
N PHE A 76 -8.83 7.08 11.25
CA PHE A 76 -7.57 6.59 11.82
C PHE A 76 -6.39 7.48 11.45
N VAL A 77 -6.17 7.71 10.14
CA VAL A 77 -5.04 8.50 9.64
C VAL A 77 -5.06 9.90 10.22
N ARG A 78 -6.23 10.55 10.23
CA ARG A 78 -6.38 11.92 10.74
C ARG A 78 -6.17 12.01 12.24
N HIS A 79 -6.62 11.00 12.97
CA HIS A 79 -6.43 10.91 14.41
C HIS A 79 -4.94 10.75 14.76
N ILE A 80 -4.24 9.79 14.13
CA ILE A 80 -2.81 9.54 14.36
C ILE A 80 -1.95 10.75 14.00
N GLN A 81 -2.34 11.49 12.96
CA GLN A 81 -1.63 12.71 12.57
C GLN A 81 -2.05 13.96 13.34
N GLN A 82 -2.99 13.84 14.28
CA GLN A 82 -3.50 14.93 15.12
C GLN A 82 -4.02 16.12 14.29
N HIS A 83 -4.79 15.82 13.24
CA HIS A 83 -5.38 16.82 12.34
C HIS A 83 -6.91 16.93 12.50
N PRO A 84 -7.40 17.69 13.49
CA PRO A 84 -8.83 17.92 13.68
C PRO A 84 -9.43 18.72 12.50
N PRO A 85 -10.74 18.58 12.19
CA PRO A 85 -11.69 17.61 12.77
C PRO A 85 -11.39 16.18 12.31
N TYR A 86 -11.39 15.19 13.22
CA TYR A 86 -10.97 13.81 12.87
C TYR A 86 -11.91 13.14 11.87
N PHE A 87 -13.22 13.38 11.99
CA PHE A 87 -14.22 13.00 11.01
C PHE A 87 -14.53 14.20 10.11
N SER A 88 -14.45 14.00 8.79
CA SER A 88 -14.80 15.05 7.81
C SER A 88 -15.18 14.43 6.48
N LEU A 89 -16.45 14.57 6.12
CA LEU A 89 -16.99 14.08 4.86
C LEU A 89 -16.22 14.64 3.66
N ILE A 90 -15.93 15.94 3.67
CA ILE A 90 -15.16 16.60 2.60
C ILE A 90 -13.80 15.92 2.40
N ARG A 91 -13.11 15.51 3.47
CA ARG A 91 -11.81 14.82 3.34
C ARG A 91 -11.95 13.37 2.91
N ILE A 92 -12.98 12.67 3.36
CA ILE A 92 -13.30 11.29 2.93
C ILE A 92 -13.52 11.26 1.41
N PHE A 93 -14.36 12.18 0.88
CA PHE A 93 -14.59 12.34 -0.56
C PHE A 93 -13.36 12.82 -1.32
N ASN A 94 -12.56 13.73 -0.76
CA ASN A 94 -11.30 14.12 -1.39
C ASN A 94 -10.29 12.97 -1.43
N GLY A 95 -10.33 12.04 -0.46
CA GLY A 95 -9.52 10.82 -0.45
C GLY A 95 -9.98 9.78 -1.47
N LEU A 96 -11.26 9.78 -1.85
CA LEU A 96 -11.77 8.90 -2.90
C LEU A 96 -11.13 9.17 -4.26
N ILE A 97 -10.72 10.42 -4.55
CA ILE A 97 -10.07 10.78 -5.82
C ILE A 97 -8.73 10.06 -6.03
N PRO A 98 -7.74 10.12 -5.11
CA PRO A 98 -6.53 9.32 -5.24
C PRO A 98 -6.81 7.82 -5.10
N ALA A 99 -7.76 7.40 -4.26
CA ALA A 99 -8.10 5.98 -4.10
C ALA A 99 -8.65 5.37 -5.40
N SER A 100 -9.55 6.06 -6.11
CA SER A 100 -10.07 5.59 -7.40
C SER A 100 -8.97 5.53 -8.46
N LYS A 101 -8.08 6.54 -8.51
CA LYS A 101 -6.92 6.53 -9.40
C LYS A 101 -5.98 5.34 -9.13
N ILE A 102 -5.79 4.97 -7.86
CA ILE A 102 -5.04 3.77 -7.47
C ILE A 102 -5.69 2.53 -8.04
N MET A 103 -7.01 2.38 -7.89
CA MET A 103 -7.73 1.23 -8.44
C MET A 103 -7.58 1.17 -9.96
N PHE A 104 -7.77 2.28 -10.67
CA PHE A 104 -7.60 2.33 -12.13
C PHE A 104 -6.17 1.98 -12.57
N ILE A 105 -5.14 2.53 -11.92
CA ILE A 105 -3.74 2.19 -12.24
C ILE A 105 -3.49 0.69 -12.04
N ASN A 106 -3.98 0.12 -10.93
CA ASN A 106 -3.87 -1.32 -10.68
C ASN A 106 -4.58 -2.13 -11.76
N ILE A 107 -5.84 -1.82 -12.08
CA ILE A 107 -6.60 -2.52 -13.13
C ILE A 107 -5.86 -2.46 -14.47
N ILE A 108 -5.35 -1.30 -14.87
CA ILE A 108 -4.59 -1.15 -16.12
C ILE A 108 -3.31 -2.00 -16.08
N ILE A 109 -2.56 -1.97 -14.99
CA ILE A 109 -1.34 -2.77 -14.85
C ILE A 109 -1.66 -4.27 -14.90
N TYR A 110 -2.69 -4.72 -14.20
CA TYR A 110 -3.16 -6.11 -14.27
C TYR A 110 -3.58 -6.49 -15.69
N LEU A 111 -4.34 -5.63 -16.36
CA LEU A 111 -4.77 -5.85 -17.73
C LEU A 111 -3.58 -5.94 -18.68
N VAL A 112 -2.61 -5.04 -18.56
CA VAL A 112 -1.36 -5.08 -19.35
C VAL A 112 -0.57 -6.34 -19.06
N LEU A 113 -0.44 -6.76 -17.79
CA LEU A 113 0.26 -8.00 -17.44
C LEU A 113 -0.43 -9.25 -18.01
N VAL A 114 -1.76 -9.26 -18.05
CA VAL A 114 -2.54 -10.36 -18.63
C VAL A 114 -2.47 -10.37 -20.16
N ILE A 115 -2.48 -9.21 -20.81
CA ILE A 115 -2.48 -9.09 -22.28
C ILE A 115 -1.06 -9.18 -22.86
N ALA A 116 -0.03 -8.70 -22.16
CA ALA A 116 1.34 -8.61 -22.67
C ALA A 116 1.87 -9.93 -23.28
N PRO A 117 1.64 -11.11 -22.67
CA PRO A 117 2.05 -12.39 -23.25
C PRO A 117 1.41 -12.71 -24.60
N TYR A 118 0.27 -12.12 -24.94
CA TYR A 118 -0.45 -12.35 -26.20
C TYR A 118 0.04 -11.45 -27.34
N ILE A 119 0.70 -10.33 -27.04
CA ILE A 119 1.13 -9.34 -28.04
C ILE A 119 2.00 -9.95 -29.14
N PRO A 120 3.03 -10.79 -28.85
CA PRO A 120 3.87 -11.38 -29.89
C PRO A 120 3.10 -12.32 -30.84
N LEU A 121 2.02 -12.97 -30.36
CA LEU A 121 1.15 -13.80 -31.20
C LEU A 121 0.37 -12.95 -32.20
N PHE A 122 -0.09 -11.75 -31.80
CA PHE A 122 -0.75 -10.80 -32.69
C PHE A 122 0.21 -10.15 -33.69
N MET A 123 1.49 -10.01 -33.35
CA MET A 123 2.52 -9.44 -34.22
C MET A 123 3.07 -10.43 -35.27
N GLY A 124 2.57 -11.67 -35.32
CA GLY A 124 2.97 -12.66 -36.31
C GLY A 124 4.16 -13.54 -35.94
N PHE A 125 4.69 -13.44 -34.71
CA PHE A 125 5.82 -14.28 -34.24
C PHE A 125 5.42 -15.71 -33.84
N ARG A 126 4.31 -16.22 -34.37
CA ARG A 126 3.66 -17.46 -33.93
C ARG A 126 4.63 -18.64 -33.91
N GLU A 127 5.37 -18.87 -34.99
CA GLU A 127 6.21 -20.07 -35.13
C GLU A 127 7.34 -20.18 -34.10
N LYS A 128 7.88 -19.06 -33.60
CA LYS A 128 8.96 -19.05 -32.61
C LYS A 128 8.47 -18.86 -31.17
N TYR A 129 7.28 -18.30 -31.00
CA TYR A 129 6.77 -17.88 -29.68
C TYR A 129 5.65 -18.79 -29.17
N LEU A 130 5.01 -19.60 -30.02
CA LEU A 130 3.90 -20.46 -29.61
C LEU A 130 4.32 -21.47 -28.54
N GLU A 131 5.47 -22.12 -28.69
CA GLU A 131 5.98 -23.08 -27.71
C GLU A 131 6.26 -22.43 -26.34
N PHE A 132 6.89 -21.25 -26.34
CA PHE A 132 7.09 -20.46 -25.12
C PHE A 132 5.75 -20.03 -24.49
N PHE A 133 4.79 -19.60 -25.31
CA PHE A 133 3.48 -19.17 -24.86
C PHE A 133 2.67 -20.33 -24.26
N GLU A 134 2.71 -21.52 -24.85
CA GLU A 134 2.06 -22.72 -24.33
C GLU A 134 2.66 -23.14 -22.98
N GLN A 135 3.99 -23.10 -22.85
CA GLN A 135 4.66 -23.32 -21.57
C GLN A 135 4.26 -22.27 -20.53
N TYR A 136 4.21 -20.99 -20.92
CA TYR A 136 3.76 -19.90 -20.06
C TYR A 136 2.30 -20.09 -19.60
N MET A 137 1.40 -20.46 -20.52
CA MET A 137 0.01 -20.75 -20.21
C MET A 137 -0.15 -22.00 -19.34
N ALA A 138 0.66 -23.04 -19.54
CA ALA A 138 0.68 -24.23 -18.69
C ALA A 138 1.13 -23.88 -17.25
N VAL A 139 2.12 -23.00 -17.09
CA VAL A 139 2.55 -22.49 -15.78
C VAL A 139 1.44 -21.66 -15.11
N LEU A 140 0.69 -20.85 -15.86
CA LEU A 140 -0.43 -20.07 -15.33
C LEU A 140 -1.67 -20.93 -14.99
N GLN A 141 -2.00 -21.90 -15.85
CA GLN A 141 -3.14 -22.80 -15.69
C GLN A 141 -2.90 -23.86 -14.62
N SER A 142 -1.64 -24.19 -14.34
CA SER A 142 -1.25 -24.86 -13.09
C SER A 142 -1.39 -23.87 -11.92
N HIS A 143 -2.62 -23.49 -11.60
CA HIS A 143 -3.01 -22.58 -10.51
C HIS A 143 -2.47 -22.96 -9.12
N ASN A 144 -1.79 -24.09 -8.98
CA ASN A 144 -1.12 -24.58 -7.78
C ASN A 144 0.40 -24.74 -7.89
N SER A 145 1.03 -24.41 -9.02
CA SER A 145 2.49 -24.43 -9.10
C SER A 145 3.06 -23.28 -8.27
N LEU A 146 3.82 -23.64 -7.23
CA LEU A 146 4.57 -22.70 -6.39
C LEU A 146 5.40 -21.67 -7.19
N PRO A 147 6.02 -22.03 -8.35
CA PRO A 147 6.79 -21.08 -9.16
C PRO A 147 5.93 -19.95 -9.75
N GLY A 148 4.76 -20.25 -10.31
CA GLY A 148 3.89 -19.25 -10.95
C GLY A 148 3.37 -18.22 -9.95
N LYS A 149 2.95 -18.68 -8.75
CA LYS A 149 2.53 -17.79 -7.65
C LYS A 149 3.68 -16.91 -7.18
N THR A 150 4.87 -17.48 -7.01
CA THR A 150 6.06 -16.74 -6.56
C THR A 150 6.46 -15.66 -7.55
N LEU A 151 6.49 -15.96 -8.85
CA LEU A 151 6.82 -14.98 -9.89
C LEU A 151 5.84 -13.81 -9.89
N PHE A 152 4.54 -14.09 -9.80
CA PHE A 152 3.52 -13.06 -9.72
C PHE A 152 3.69 -12.16 -8.49
N TYR A 153 3.95 -12.73 -7.31
CA TYR A 153 4.19 -11.95 -6.10
C TYR A 153 5.45 -11.09 -6.20
N VAL A 154 6.53 -11.60 -6.79
CA VAL A 154 7.76 -10.83 -7.03
C VAL A 154 7.49 -9.65 -7.96
N LEU A 155 6.77 -9.86 -9.06
CA LEU A 155 6.37 -8.79 -9.98
C LEU A 155 5.52 -7.72 -9.27
N MET A 156 4.54 -8.14 -8.45
CA MET A 156 3.71 -7.23 -7.67
C MET A 156 4.52 -6.43 -6.65
N LEU A 157 5.54 -7.04 -6.02
CA LEU A 157 6.45 -6.35 -5.10
C LEU A 157 7.31 -5.30 -5.81
N LEU A 158 7.82 -5.60 -7.00
CA LEU A 158 8.57 -4.64 -7.82
C LEU A 158 7.68 -3.49 -8.31
N LEU A 159 6.42 -3.77 -8.63
CA LEU A 159 5.44 -2.77 -9.04
C LEU A 159 4.85 -1.98 -7.86
N SER A 160 5.01 -2.47 -6.63
CA SER A 160 4.43 -1.89 -5.41
C SER A 160 4.71 -0.39 -5.20
N PRO A 161 5.89 0.18 -5.53
CA PRO A 161 6.09 1.62 -5.39
C PRO A 161 5.17 2.41 -6.32
N TYR A 162 4.82 1.83 -7.47
CA TYR A 162 4.00 2.46 -8.49
C TYR A 162 2.51 2.31 -8.22
N THR A 163 2.11 1.13 -7.77
CA THR A 163 0.70 0.73 -7.58
C THR A 163 0.17 1.04 -6.19
N ILE A 164 1.01 0.96 -5.15
CA ILE A 164 0.58 1.00 -3.75
C ILE A 164 1.29 2.13 -3.00
N SER A 165 2.60 2.06 -2.83
CA SER A 165 3.30 2.89 -1.82
C SER A 165 3.22 4.39 -2.10
N ARG A 166 3.60 4.85 -3.30
CA ARG A 166 3.58 6.29 -3.63
C ARG A 166 2.16 6.83 -3.80
N PRO A 167 1.24 6.13 -4.47
CA PRO A 167 -0.14 6.57 -4.50
C PRO A 167 -0.79 6.60 -3.11
N TYR A 168 -0.43 5.69 -2.20
CA TYR A 168 -0.89 5.72 -0.81
C TYR A 168 -0.43 7.00 -0.09
N LEU A 169 0.80 7.50 -0.35
CA LEU A 169 1.23 8.81 0.15
C LEU A 169 0.37 9.96 -0.41
N ALA A 170 -0.08 9.86 -1.66
CA ALA A 170 -1.02 10.84 -2.23
C ALA A 170 -2.39 10.76 -1.53
N TRP A 171 -2.87 9.56 -1.21
CA TRP A 171 -4.07 9.37 -0.40
C TRP A 171 -3.92 9.97 1.01
N LEU A 172 -2.82 9.71 1.72
CA LEU A 172 -2.52 10.37 3.00
C LEU A 172 -2.51 11.90 2.88
N SER A 173 -1.89 12.44 1.83
CA SER A 173 -1.83 13.88 1.60
C SER A 173 -3.21 14.52 1.43
N SER A 174 -4.14 13.80 0.79
CA SER A 174 -5.50 14.25 0.54
C SER A 174 -6.34 14.34 1.83
N LEU A 175 -6.14 13.39 2.76
CA LEU A 175 -6.82 13.37 4.05
C LEU A 175 -6.38 14.52 4.96
N ILE A 176 -5.12 14.95 4.84
CA ILE A 176 -4.55 16.09 5.55
C ILE A 176 -4.95 17.42 4.91
N GLY A 177 -5.37 17.39 3.64
CA GLY A 177 -5.78 18.56 2.88
C GLY A 177 -4.68 19.27 2.10
N LYS A 178 -3.58 18.58 1.75
CA LYS A 178 -2.54 19.07 0.84
C LYS A 178 -2.81 18.67 -0.62
N SER A 179 -2.02 19.20 -1.57
CA SER A 179 -2.20 18.94 -3.01
C SER A 179 -2.15 17.44 -3.31
N ARG A 180 -3.08 17.02 -4.18
CA ARG A 180 -3.73 15.70 -4.21
C ARG A 180 -3.16 14.75 -5.26
N SER A 181 -2.08 15.12 -5.93
CA SER A 181 -1.68 14.44 -7.16
C SER A 181 -0.69 13.31 -6.87
N ILE A 182 -0.96 12.15 -7.47
CA ILE A 182 -0.01 11.03 -7.49
C ILE A 182 1.31 11.49 -8.12
N ILE A 183 1.25 12.34 -9.14
CA ILE A 183 2.43 12.93 -9.80
C ILE A 183 3.30 13.70 -8.80
N ASP A 184 2.72 14.53 -7.92
CA ASP A 184 3.47 15.25 -6.89
C ASP A 184 4.13 14.28 -5.90
N ALA A 185 3.42 13.19 -5.55
CA ALA A 185 3.97 12.17 -4.66
C ALA A 185 5.16 11.46 -5.29
N TYR A 186 5.12 11.20 -6.59
CA TYR A 186 6.25 10.66 -7.35
C TYR A 186 7.42 11.61 -7.40
N LYS A 187 7.18 12.90 -7.73
CA LYS A 187 8.22 13.92 -7.78
C LYS A 187 8.93 14.08 -6.42
N LYS A 188 8.17 14.09 -5.33
CA LYS A 188 8.73 14.25 -3.97
C LYS A 188 9.48 13.03 -3.45
N THR A 189 9.19 11.85 -3.98
CA THR A 189 9.77 10.58 -3.54
C THR A 189 10.73 9.97 -4.57
N GLN A 190 11.18 10.80 -5.52
CA GLN A 190 12.17 10.41 -6.52
C GLN A 190 13.46 9.94 -5.82
N GLY A 191 14.12 8.94 -6.41
CA GLY A 191 15.33 8.32 -5.84
C GLY A 191 15.10 7.27 -4.74
N ASN A 192 13.86 7.05 -4.28
CA ASN A 192 13.57 6.10 -3.19
C ASN A 192 12.92 4.78 -3.64
N TYR A 193 13.04 4.42 -4.92
CA TYR A 193 12.38 3.21 -5.46
C TYR A 193 12.69 1.96 -4.64
N TRP A 194 13.97 1.64 -4.45
CA TRP A 194 14.40 0.45 -3.69
C TRP A 194 14.00 0.49 -2.22
N ASN A 195 13.95 1.68 -1.60
CA ASN A 195 13.48 1.82 -0.22
C ASN A 195 11.99 1.45 -0.10
N PHE A 196 11.16 1.80 -1.10
CA PHE A 196 9.76 1.37 -1.14
C PHE A 196 9.61 -0.11 -1.43
N VAL A 197 10.39 -0.65 -2.38
CA VAL A 197 10.39 -2.11 -2.65
C VAL A 197 10.78 -2.87 -1.40
N PHE A 198 11.88 -2.50 -0.74
CA PHE A 198 12.32 -3.13 0.50
C PHE A 198 11.28 -3.03 1.62
N CYS A 199 10.62 -1.87 1.76
CA CYS A 199 9.49 -1.70 2.68
C CYS A 199 8.35 -2.68 2.36
N ALA A 200 7.97 -2.81 1.09
CA ALA A 200 6.94 -3.75 0.65
C ALA A 200 7.34 -5.21 0.91
N VAL A 201 8.60 -5.60 0.64
CA VAL A 201 9.11 -6.94 0.94
C VAL A 201 9.00 -7.26 2.43
N VAL A 202 9.44 -6.34 3.30
CA VAL A 202 9.37 -6.55 4.76
C VAL A 202 7.91 -6.68 5.22
N MET A 203 7.03 -5.79 4.77
CA MET A 203 5.62 -5.80 5.15
C MET A 203 4.89 -7.06 4.65
N SER A 204 5.06 -7.40 3.38
CA SER A 204 4.47 -8.60 2.78
C SER A 204 5.06 -9.89 3.36
N GLY A 205 6.37 -9.91 3.65
CA GLY A 205 7.05 -11.03 4.29
C GLY A 205 6.49 -11.37 5.66
N LEU A 206 6.13 -10.35 6.47
CA LEU A 206 5.46 -10.55 7.76
C LEU A 206 4.09 -11.20 7.59
N PHE A 207 3.30 -10.80 6.59
CA PHE A 207 2.02 -11.46 6.30
C PHE A 207 2.21 -12.89 5.79
N ALA A 208 3.17 -13.11 4.89
CA ALA A 208 3.45 -14.44 4.35
C ALA A 208 3.91 -15.40 5.46
N LEU A 209 4.78 -14.96 6.36
CA LEU A 209 5.22 -15.74 7.51
C LEU A 209 4.06 -16.07 8.46
N SER A 210 3.21 -15.08 8.75
CA SER A 210 2.04 -15.28 9.62
C SER A 210 1.05 -16.27 9.01
N TYR A 211 0.82 -16.19 7.70
CA TYR A 211 -0.01 -17.15 6.98
C TYR A 211 0.60 -18.55 6.98
N PHE A 212 1.90 -18.68 6.75
CA PHE A 212 2.60 -19.95 6.80
C PHE A 212 2.46 -20.61 8.17
N ILE A 213 2.73 -19.87 9.26
CA ILE A 213 2.55 -20.37 10.64
C ILE A 213 1.10 -20.82 10.86
N ASP A 214 0.12 -20.02 10.44
CA ASP A 214 -1.28 -20.36 10.68
C ASP A 214 -1.71 -21.64 9.96
N VAL A 215 -1.26 -21.83 8.72
CA VAL A 215 -1.52 -23.04 7.92
C VAL A 215 -0.80 -24.25 8.51
N THR A 216 0.48 -24.11 8.89
CA THR A 216 1.30 -25.20 9.42
C THR A 216 0.79 -25.68 10.79
N TYR A 217 0.45 -24.75 11.69
CA TYR A 217 0.06 -25.06 13.07
C TYR A 217 -1.45 -25.06 13.32
N LYS A 218 -2.28 -24.77 12.30
CA LYS A 218 -3.75 -24.72 12.36
C LYS A 218 -4.28 -23.81 13.48
N THR A 219 -3.56 -22.74 13.80
CA THR A 219 -3.80 -21.93 15.00
C THR A 219 -4.98 -20.96 14.90
N SER A 220 -5.59 -20.79 13.72
CA SER A 220 -6.58 -19.72 13.44
C SER A 220 -6.14 -18.32 13.92
N SER A 221 -4.83 -18.11 14.06
CA SER A 221 -4.21 -16.95 14.69
C SER A 221 -4.04 -15.79 13.72
N LEU A 222 -4.21 -16.05 12.41
CA LEU A 222 -4.06 -15.07 11.34
C LEU A 222 -4.94 -13.83 11.57
N ILE A 223 -6.15 -14.00 12.12
CA ILE A 223 -7.06 -12.87 12.37
C ILE A 223 -6.49 -11.88 13.40
N PHE A 224 -5.72 -12.34 14.39
CA PHE A 224 -5.07 -11.48 15.37
C PHE A 224 -3.87 -10.76 14.77
N VAL A 225 -3.12 -11.43 13.90
CA VAL A 225 -2.02 -10.79 13.17
C VAL A 225 -2.58 -9.73 12.22
N MET A 226 -3.65 -10.05 11.49
CA MET A 226 -4.35 -9.14 10.57
C MET A 226 -5.03 -7.98 11.29
N SER A 227 -5.30 -8.07 12.60
CA SER A 227 -5.82 -6.93 13.34
C SER A 227 -4.74 -5.90 13.70
N VAL A 228 -3.50 -6.35 13.90
CA VAL A 228 -2.37 -5.51 14.37
C VAL A 228 -1.50 -5.01 13.22
N LEU A 229 -1.08 -5.87 12.30
CA LEU A 229 -0.11 -5.52 11.25
C LEU A 229 -0.60 -4.39 10.32
N PRO A 230 -1.86 -4.36 9.85
CA PRO A 230 -2.34 -3.24 9.04
C PRO A 230 -2.25 -1.91 9.78
N ILE A 231 -2.62 -1.87 11.07
CA ILE A 231 -2.53 -0.65 11.89
C ILE A 231 -1.07 -0.21 12.01
N PHE A 232 -0.16 -1.14 12.30
CA PHE A 232 1.28 -0.88 12.35
C PHE A 232 1.81 -0.32 11.02
N PHE A 233 1.48 -0.95 9.89
CA PHE A 233 1.93 -0.50 8.57
C PHE A 233 1.39 0.87 8.18
N ASN A 234 0.13 1.18 8.53
CA ASN A 234 -0.39 2.53 8.33
C ASN A 234 0.40 3.57 9.15
N VAL A 235 0.82 3.27 10.39
CA VAL A 235 1.70 4.15 11.18
C VAL A 235 3.06 4.33 10.47
N VAL A 236 3.65 3.24 9.96
CA VAL A 236 4.91 3.28 9.20
C VAL A 236 4.79 4.20 7.98
N PHE A 237 3.73 4.06 7.17
CA PHE A 237 3.51 4.93 6.03
C PHE A 237 3.24 6.39 6.42
N ILE A 238 2.59 6.64 7.55
CA ILE A 238 2.42 7.99 8.09
C ILE A 238 3.78 8.60 8.47
N ASP A 239 4.70 7.82 9.03
CA ASP A 239 6.06 8.29 9.33
C ASP A 239 6.89 8.52 8.07
N ILE A 240 6.81 7.63 7.07
CA ILE A 240 7.39 7.86 5.72
C ILE A 240 6.84 9.17 5.14
N TYR A 241 5.52 9.39 5.23
CA TYR A 241 4.90 10.63 4.78
C TYR A 241 5.49 11.85 5.49
N LYS A 242 5.75 11.81 6.80
CA LYS A 242 6.36 12.93 7.52
C LYS A 242 7.75 13.29 6.98
N VAL A 243 8.58 12.31 6.60
CA VAL A 243 9.91 12.54 6.01
C VAL A 243 9.82 13.44 4.77
N PHE A 244 8.89 13.14 3.87
CA PHE A 244 8.77 13.84 2.59
C PHE A 244 7.93 15.13 2.66
N TYR A 245 6.95 15.21 3.56
CA TYR A 245 5.91 16.26 3.51
C TYR A 245 5.86 17.20 4.72
N LYS A 246 6.56 16.92 5.82
CA LYS A 246 6.82 17.93 6.87
C LYS A 246 8.13 18.65 6.55
N ARG A 247 8.11 19.99 6.56
CA ARG A 247 9.36 20.76 6.61
C ARG A 247 10.00 20.49 7.97
N ARG A 248 11.33 20.28 8.05
CA ARG A 248 12.02 20.47 9.32
C ARG A 248 11.65 21.88 9.77
N LYS A 249 11.09 22.04 10.97
CA LYS A 249 11.17 23.34 11.62
C LYS A 249 12.67 23.56 11.77
N ASN A 250 13.22 24.53 11.02
CA ASN A 250 14.50 25.09 11.38
C ASN A 250 14.29 25.63 12.80
N ILE A 251 14.76 24.87 13.78
CA ILE A 251 14.99 25.41 15.11
C ILE A 251 16.12 26.41 14.86
N LYS A 252 15.74 27.68 14.78
CA LYS A 252 16.69 28.78 14.99
C LYS A 252 16.96 28.85 16.49
#